data_AF-A0A5C5RFW1-F1
#
_entry.id   AF-A0A5C5RFW1-F1
#
_cell.length_a   1.000
_cell.length_b   1.000
_cell.length_c   1.000
_cell.angle_alpha   90.00
_cell.angle_beta   90.00
_cell.angle_gamma   90.00
#
_symmetry.space_group_name_H-M   'P 1'
#
loop_
_entity.id
_entity.type
_entity.pdbx_description
1 polymer ?
#
loop_
_entity_poly.entity_id
_entity_poly.type
_entity_poly.pdbx_seq_one_letter_code
_entity_poly.pdbx_strand_id
1 'polypeptide(L)'
;MQTLESKLNELKNRDESTQDRINFLKFQLAEFKSIKPQEGEWEAINERFDHLNNFELRIAALEEAINYLSDDEYGITRKLAQLEQSLQTIENFDPSVKDIKEMIDNALILCSESENELNARMDHEGFDQEELRQVESRMQELNSLARKHRIDPINLLTKQQELEHELSTQDVSEEVIEELEQKISQMKIRW
;
A
#
# COMPACT_ATOMS: atom_id res chain seq x y z
N MET A 1 55.06 10.02 22.77
CA MET A 1 55.07 8.96 21.74
C MET A 1 54.22 7.78 22.20
N GLN A 2 54.54 7.13 23.33
CA GLN A 2 53.80 5.98 23.86
C GLN A 2 52.29 6.23 24.13
N THR A 3 51.90 7.41 24.60
CA THR A 3 50.49 7.81 24.79
C THR A 3 49.74 8.08 23.49
N LEU A 4 50.41 8.54 22.44
CA LEU A 4 49.84 8.75 21.10
C LEU A 4 49.70 7.42 20.35
N GLU A 5 50.66 6.51 20.50
CA GLU A 5 50.62 5.17 19.92
C GLU A 5 49.56 4.28 20.58
N SER A 6 49.40 4.35 21.92
CA SER A 6 48.31 3.66 22.62
C SER A 6 46.94 4.16 22.17
N LYS A 7 46.79 5.49 22.02
CA LYS A 7 45.54 6.11 21.56
C LYS A 7 45.26 5.79 20.09
N LEU A 8 46.29 5.71 19.24
CA LEU A 8 46.17 5.26 17.86
C LEU A 8 45.74 3.78 17.79
N ASN A 9 46.30 2.91 18.61
CA ASN A 9 45.97 1.48 18.59
C ASN A 9 44.55 1.19 19.08
N GLU A 10 44.07 1.94 20.09
CA GLU A 10 42.66 1.91 20.50
C GLU A 10 41.73 2.42 19.38
N LEU A 11 42.11 3.49 18.69
CA LEU A 11 41.35 4.01 17.55
C LEU A 11 41.35 3.04 16.36
N LYS A 12 42.45 2.35 16.08
CA LYS A 12 42.55 1.34 14.99
C LYS A 12 41.73 0.08 15.22
N ASN A 13 41.73 -0.47 16.43
CA ASN A 13 40.85 -1.60 16.74
C ASN A 13 39.36 -1.19 16.69
N ARG A 14 39.08 0.08 17.00
CA ARG A 14 37.76 0.67 16.79
C ARG A 14 37.46 0.87 15.30
N ASP A 15 38.48 1.13 14.48
CA ASP A 15 38.42 1.39 13.04
C ASP A 15 37.95 0.16 12.23
N GLU A 16 38.45 -1.05 12.51
CA GLU A 16 37.95 -2.27 11.83
C GLU A 16 36.45 -2.50 12.08
N SER A 17 36.00 -2.34 13.34
CA SER A 17 34.57 -2.38 13.68
C SER A 17 33.78 -1.19 13.09
N THR A 18 34.45 -0.08 12.80
CA THR A 18 33.86 1.12 12.20
C THR A 18 33.67 0.93 10.70
N GLN A 19 34.60 0.25 10.02
CA GLN A 19 34.50 -0.04 8.60
C GLN A 19 33.30 -0.94 8.27
N ASP A 20 33.08 -2.00 9.06
CA ASP A 20 31.88 -2.85 8.92
C ASP A 20 30.59 -2.06 9.16
N ARG A 21 30.61 -1.14 10.12
CA ARG A 21 29.47 -0.24 10.39
C ARG A 21 29.22 0.72 9.23
N ILE A 22 30.25 1.34 8.68
CA ILE A 22 30.17 2.22 7.51
C ILE A 22 29.61 1.47 6.30
N ASN A 23 30.11 0.27 6.02
CA ASN A 23 29.63 -0.57 4.93
C ASN A 23 28.15 -0.92 5.11
N PHE A 24 27.73 -1.24 6.32
CA PHE A 24 26.32 -1.49 6.65
C PHE A 24 25.45 -0.24 6.48
N LEU A 25 25.89 0.94 6.93
CA LEU A 25 25.18 2.21 6.73
C LEU A 25 25.04 2.56 5.25
N LYS A 26 26.11 2.39 4.45
CA LYS A 26 26.10 2.60 3.00
C LYS A 26 25.12 1.65 2.31
N PHE A 27 25.08 0.38 2.73
CA PHE A 27 24.10 -0.59 2.24
C PHE A 27 22.66 -0.15 2.55
N GLN A 28 22.37 0.24 3.80
CA GLN A 28 21.05 0.73 4.19
C GLN A 28 20.63 1.96 3.37
N LEU A 29 21.52 2.95 3.23
CA LEU A 29 21.25 4.15 2.43
C LEU A 29 21.05 3.85 0.94
N ALA A 30 21.69 2.81 0.40
CA ALA A 30 21.44 2.38 -0.98
C ALA A 30 19.99 1.90 -1.17
N GLU A 31 19.41 1.21 -0.18
CA GLU A 31 17.99 0.81 -0.21
C GLU A 31 17.06 2.05 -0.24
N PHE A 32 17.32 3.04 0.62
CA PHE A 32 16.57 4.31 0.61
C PHE A 32 16.72 5.07 -0.71
N LYS A 33 17.94 5.14 -1.28
CA LYS A 33 18.19 5.80 -2.57
C LYS A 33 17.51 5.11 -3.75
N SER A 34 17.25 3.81 -3.64
CA SER A 34 16.49 3.07 -4.65
C SER A 34 15.00 3.40 -4.61
N ILE A 35 14.41 3.44 -3.42
CA ILE A 35 12.96 3.67 -3.22
C ILE A 35 12.61 5.15 -3.28
N LYS A 36 13.52 6.03 -2.86
CA LYS A 36 13.37 7.49 -2.82
C LYS A 36 12.05 7.94 -2.16
N PRO A 37 11.82 7.64 -0.88
CA PRO A 37 10.68 8.19 -0.15
C PRO A 37 10.66 9.72 -0.25
N GLN A 38 9.47 10.33 -0.38
CA GLN A 38 9.28 11.78 -0.40
C GLN A 38 8.58 12.27 0.88
N GLU A 39 8.76 13.54 1.21
CA GLU A 39 8.12 14.16 2.38
C GLU A 39 6.59 14.19 2.23
N GLY A 40 5.87 13.72 3.24
CA GLY A 40 4.39 13.63 3.22
C GLY A 40 3.82 12.61 2.22
N GLU A 41 4.67 11.81 1.58
CA GLU A 41 4.25 10.85 0.56
C GLU A 41 3.37 9.75 1.13
N TRP A 42 3.71 9.25 2.32
CA TRP A 42 2.98 8.15 2.94
C TRP A 42 1.54 8.54 3.24
N GLU A 43 1.33 9.71 3.81
CA GLU A 43 0.00 10.23 4.15
C GLU A 43 -0.83 10.43 2.88
N ALA A 44 -0.25 11.04 1.85
CA ALA A 44 -0.92 11.26 0.57
C ALA A 44 -1.31 9.93 -0.11
N ILE A 45 -0.41 8.94 -0.10
CA ILE A 45 -0.66 7.61 -0.67
C ILE A 45 -1.72 6.87 0.12
N ASN A 46 -1.68 6.93 1.46
CA ASN A 46 -2.63 6.24 2.30
C ASN A 46 -4.04 6.83 2.13
N GLU A 47 -4.18 8.16 2.11
CA GLU A 47 -5.46 8.83 1.84
C GLU A 47 -5.99 8.46 0.44
N ARG A 48 -5.10 8.44 -0.56
CA ARG A 48 -5.47 8.06 -1.93
C ARG A 48 -5.90 6.60 -2.03
N PHE A 49 -5.18 5.69 -1.35
CA PHE A 49 -5.52 4.27 -1.28
C PHE A 49 -6.89 4.08 -0.63
N ASP A 50 -7.14 4.69 0.53
CA ASP A 50 -8.42 4.58 1.23
C ASP A 50 -9.58 5.04 0.32
N HIS A 51 -9.41 6.15 -0.39
CA HIS A 51 -10.40 6.63 -1.34
C HIS A 51 -10.66 5.63 -2.48
N LEU A 52 -9.60 5.10 -3.11
CA LEU A 52 -9.71 4.17 -4.25
C LEU A 52 -10.24 2.80 -3.82
N ASN A 53 -9.82 2.27 -2.67
CA ASN A 53 -10.30 1.01 -2.13
C ASN A 53 -11.80 1.09 -1.75
N ASN A 54 -12.23 2.19 -1.15
CA ASN A 54 -13.66 2.44 -0.92
C ASN A 54 -14.47 2.52 -2.22
N PHE A 55 -13.84 3.00 -3.30
CA PHE A 55 -14.42 3.00 -4.63
C PHE A 55 -14.57 1.57 -5.16
N GLU A 56 -13.51 0.77 -5.13
CA GLU A 56 -13.52 -0.62 -5.59
C GLU A 56 -14.58 -1.46 -4.86
N LEU A 57 -14.65 -1.34 -3.53
CA LEU A 57 -15.66 -2.03 -2.72
C LEU A 57 -17.09 -1.64 -3.11
N ARG A 58 -17.31 -0.37 -3.47
CA ARG A 58 -18.62 0.11 -3.94
C ARG A 58 -18.97 -0.46 -5.30
N ILE A 59 -18.02 -0.50 -6.24
CA ILE A 59 -18.22 -1.11 -7.56
C ILE A 59 -18.55 -2.59 -7.43
N ALA A 60 -17.75 -3.34 -6.67
CA ALA A 60 -17.98 -4.76 -6.44
C ALA A 60 -19.37 -5.02 -5.84
N ALA A 61 -19.79 -4.19 -4.86
CA ALA A 61 -21.13 -4.29 -4.28
C ALA A 61 -22.26 -3.98 -5.28
N LEU A 62 -22.05 -3.02 -6.19
CA LEU A 62 -23.01 -2.71 -7.25
C LEU A 62 -23.10 -3.83 -8.28
N GLU A 63 -21.96 -4.41 -8.70
CA GLU A 63 -21.92 -5.56 -9.61
C GLU A 63 -22.64 -6.77 -9.00
N GLU A 64 -22.39 -7.04 -7.72
CA GLU A 64 -23.05 -8.12 -6.99
C GLU A 64 -24.56 -7.87 -6.87
N ALA A 65 -24.98 -6.64 -6.58
CA ALA A 65 -26.40 -6.27 -6.51
C ALA A 65 -27.12 -6.43 -7.87
N ILE A 66 -26.48 -6.03 -8.97
CA ILE A 66 -26.99 -6.24 -10.32
C ILE A 66 -27.10 -7.74 -10.58
N ASN A 67 -26.07 -8.52 -10.26
CA ASN A 67 -26.06 -9.96 -10.46
C ASN A 67 -27.20 -10.66 -9.70
N TYR A 68 -27.50 -10.29 -8.45
CA TYR A 68 -28.65 -10.84 -7.73
C TYR A 68 -29.98 -10.62 -8.47
N LEU A 69 -30.14 -9.49 -9.17
CA LEU A 69 -31.36 -9.20 -9.93
C LEU A 69 -31.39 -9.91 -11.28
N SER A 70 -30.27 -9.90 -12.01
CA SER A 70 -30.22 -10.19 -13.44
C SER A 70 -29.40 -11.43 -13.82
N ASP A 71 -28.90 -12.21 -12.87
CA ASP A 71 -28.14 -13.44 -13.16
C ASP A 71 -28.93 -14.35 -14.12
N ASP A 72 -28.23 -14.85 -15.14
CA ASP A 72 -28.84 -15.62 -16.22
C ASP A 72 -29.58 -16.87 -15.71
N GLU A 73 -29.09 -17.54 -14.67
CA GLU A 73 -29.63 -18.83 -14.18
C GLU A 73 -30.52 -18.67 -12.92
N TYR A 74 -30.11 -17.79 -12.02
CA TYR A 74 -30.68 -17.63 -10.67
C TYR A 74 -31.20 -16.23 -10.34
N GLY A 75 -31.21 -15.30 -11.30
CA GLY A 75 -31.64 -13.91 -11.08
C GLY A 75 -33.07 -13.79 -10.55
N ILE A 76 -33.27 -12.86 -9.61
CA ILE A 76 -34.56 -12.62 -8.96
C ILE A 76 -35.65 -12.30 -10.00
N THR A 77 -35.36 -11.46 -11.00
CA THR A 77 -36.33 -11.11 -12.05
C THR A 77 -36.81 -12.34 -12.83
N ARG A 78 -35.88 -13.24 -13.17
CA ARG A 78 -36.19 -14.52 -13.83
C ARG A 78 -37.06 -15.43 -12.96
N LYS A 79 -36.76 -15.54 -11.67
CA LYS A 79 -37.54 -16.36 -10.73
C LYS A 79 -38.94 -15.80 -10.51
N LEU A 80 -39.08 -14.48 -10.42
CA LEU A 80 -40.38 -13.81 -10.32
C LEU A 80 -41.22 -14.03 -11.59
N ALA A 81 -40.63 -13.94 -12.78
CA ALA A 81 -41.32 -14.25 -14.03
C ALA A 81 -41.79 -15.71 -14.10
N GLN A 82 -40.98 -16.67 -13.64
CA GLN A 82 -41.38 -18.09 -13.56
C GLN A 82 -42.53 -18.32 -12.56
N LEU A 83 -42.50 -17.60 -11.43
CA LEU A 83 -43.56 -17.64 -10.43
C LEU A 83 -44.87 -17.05 -10.97
N GLU A 84 -44.80 -15.92 -11.66
CA GLU A 84 -45.94 -15.29 -12.34
C GLU A 84 -46.61 -16.25 -13.33
N GLN A 85 -45.84 -16.92 -14.20
CA GLN A 85 -46.37 -17.93 -15.13
C GLN A 85 -47.03 -19.12 -14.42
N SER A 86 -46.46 -19.55 -13.29
CA SER A 86 -47.02 -20.63 -12.49
C SER A 86 -48.37 -20.21 -11.87
N LEU A 87 -48.46 -18.98 -11.35
CA LEU A 87 -49.70 -18.41 -10.81
C LEU A 87 -50.73 -18.19 -11.90
N GLN A 88 -50.33 -17.74 -13.10
CA GLN A 88 -51.22 -17.61 -14.26
C GLN A 88 -51.82 -18.97 -14.64
N THR A 89 -51.05 -20.05 -14.55
CA THR A 89 -51.54 -21.41 -14.80
C THR A 89 -52.58 -21.82 -13.77
N ILE A 90 -52.37 -21.50 -12.49
CA ILE A 90 -53.31 -21.80 -11.40
C ILE A 90 -54.58 -20.95 -11.53
N GLU A 91 -54.46 -19.67 -11.86
CA GLU A 91 -55.58 -18.72 -12.04
C GLU A 91 -56.62 -19.24 -13.03
N ASN A 92 -56.19 -19.96 -14.07
CA ASN A 92 -57.08 -20.59 -15.05
C ASN A 92 -58.05 -21.63 -14.44
N PHE A 93 -57.70 -22.21 -13.29
CA PHE A 93 -58.51 -23.20 -12.57
C PHE A 93 -59.10 -22.65 -11.27
N ASP A 94 -58.39 -21.75 -10.60
CA ASP A 94 -58.76 -21.13 -9.33
C ASP A 94 -58.47 -19.62 -9.37
N PRO A 95 -59.48 -18.79 -9.68
CA PRO A 95 -59.31 -17.33 -9.74
C PRO A 95 -58.92 -16.68 -8.40
N SER A 96 -58.96 -17.39 -7.27
CA SER A 96 -58.62 -16.82 -5.96
C SER A 96 -57.15 -16.41 -5.84
N VAL A 97 -56.27 -16.89 -6.73
CA VAL A 97 -54.84 -16.53 -6.73
C VAL A 97 -54.53 -15.23 -7.48
N LYS A 98 -55.53 -14.58 -8.09
CA LYS A 98 -55.35 -13.38 -8.91
C LYS A 98 -54.61 -12.26 -8.18
N ASP A 99 -55.03 -11.94 -6.95
CA ASP A 99 -54.40 -10.85 -6.18
C ASP A 99 -52.93 -11.18 -5.85
N ILE A 100 -52.62 -12.46 -5.59
CA ILE A 100 -51.25 -12.93 -5.35
C ILE A 100 -50.41 -12.76 -6.61
N LYS A 101 -50.95 -13.11 -7.78
CA LYS A 101 -50.29 -12.92 -9.07
C LYS A 101 -50.00 -11.44 -9.35
N GLU A 102 -50.96 -10.55 -9.12
CA GLU A 102 -50.77 -9.11 -9.28
C GLU A 102 -49.67 -8.57 -8.33
N MET A 103 -49.56 -9.10 -7.10
CA MET A 103 -48.45 -8.76 -6.22
C MET A 103 -47.09 -9.19 -6.76
N ILE A 104 -47.00 -10.37 -7.38
CA ILE A 104 -45.75 -10.88 -8.00
C ILE A 104 -45.38 -10.08 -9.25
N ASP A 105 -46.35 -9.72 -10.09
CA ASP A 105 -46.12 -8.87 -11.27
C ASP A 105 -45.57 -7.49 -10.89
N ASN A 106 -46.17 -6.86 -9.86
CA ASN A 106 -45.65 -5.59 -9.32
C ASN A 106 -44.22 -5.74 -8.76
N ALA A 107 -43.93 -6.84 -8.06
CA ALA A 107 -42.57 -7.10 -7.56
C ALA A 107 -41.56 -7.26 -8.72
N LEU A 108 -41.96 -7.93 -9.81
CA LEU A 108 -41.12 -8.07 -11.00
C LEU A 108 -40.80 -6.70 -11.62
N ILE A 109 -41.80 -5.83 -11.79
CA ILE A 109 -41.61 -4.47 -12.32
C ILE A 109 -40.62 -3.68 -11.44
N LEU A 110 -40.81 -3.68 -10.13
CA LEU A 110 -39.93 -2.96 -9.20
C LEU A 110 -38.50 -3.50 -9.21
N CYS A 111 -38.32 -4.82 -9.33
CA CYS A 111 -37.00 -5.42 -9.46
C CYS A 111 -36.30 -5.01 -10.77
N SER A 112 -37.02 -5.02 -11.90
CA SER A 112 -36.47 -4.58 -13.19
C SER A 112 -36.15 -3.09 -13.23
N GLU A 113 -36.96 -2.24 -12.60
CA GLU A 113 -36.63 -0.81 -12.45
C GLU A 113 -35.37 -0.60 -11.60
N SER A 114 -35.25 -1.35 -10.50
CA SER A 114 -34.06 -1.31 -9.63
C SER A 114 -32.80 -1.75 -10.37
N GLU A 115 -32.89 -2.81 -11.18
CA GLU A 115 -31.80 -3.28 -12.04
C GLU A 115 -31.35 -2.18 -13.01
N ASN A 116 -32.28 -1.52 -13.71
CA ASN A 116 -31.96 -0.45 -14.65
C ASN A 116 -31.26 0.74 -13.95
N GLU A 117 -31.77 1.13 -12.78
CA GLU A 117 -31.20 2.23 -11.99
C GLU A 117 -29.80 1.89 -11.43
N LEU A 118 -29.56 0.63 -11.05
CA LEU A 118 -28.24 0.16 -10.63
C LEU A 118 -27.24 0.14 -11.80
N ASN A 119 -27.66 -0.34 -12.98
CA ASN A 119 -26.83 -0.30 -14.18
C ASN A 119 -26.51 1.14 -14.59
N ALA A 120 -27.49 2.03 -14.55
CA ALA A 120 -27.26 3.45 -14.83
C ALA A 120 -26.25 4.07 -13.84
N ARG A 121 -26.31 3.73 -12.55
CA ARG A 121 -25.29 4.16 -11.58
C ARG A 121 -23.91 3.60 -11.92
N MET A 122 -23.83 2.32 -12.27
CA MET A 122 -22.56 1.67 -12.66
C MET A 122 -21.89 2.40 -13.82
N ASP A 123 -22.64 2.76 -14.86
CA ASP A 123 -22.12 3.44 -16.05
C ASP A 123 -21.52 4.83 -15.76
N HIS A 124 -21.94 5.47 -14.66
CA HIS A 124 -21.43 6.78 -14.24
C HIS A 124 -20.21 6.68 -13.30
N GLU A 125 -19.95 5.51 -12.72
CA GLU A 125 -18.84 5.28 -11.80
C GLU A 125 -17.56 4.99 -12.60
N GLY A 126 -16.84 6.04 -12.97
CA GLY A 126 -15.53 5.92 -13.61
C GLY A 126 -14.44 5.46 -12.63
N PHE A 127 -14.20 4.16 -12.53
CA PHE A 127 -13.08 3.61 -11.76
C PHE A 127 -11.79 3.57 -12.57
N ASP A 128 -10.71 4.14 -12.04
CA ASP A 128 -9.37 3.93 -12.58
C ASP A 128 -8.67 2.79 -11.81
N GLN A 129 -8.87 1.56 -12.27
CA GLN A 129 -8.21 0.37 -11.70
C GLN A 129 -6.68 0.44 -11.83
N GLU A 130 -6.18 1.14 -12.85
CA GLU A 130 -4.74 1.28 -13.03
C GLU A 130 -4.15 2.19 -11.96
N GLU A 131 -4.87 3.24 -11.58
CA GLU A 131 -4.48 4.09 -10.47
C GLU A 131 -4.41 3.33 -9.14
N LEU A 132 -5.42 2.50 -8.81
CA LEU A 132 -5.38 1.69 -7.59
C LEU A 132 -4.15 0.78 -7.55
N ARG A 133 -3.84 0.09 -8.66
CA ARG A 133 -2.64 -0.77 -8.77
C ARG A 133 -1.34 0.01 -8.54
N GLN A 134 -1.24 1.22 -9.06
CA GLN A 134 -0.07 2.08 -8.87
C GLN A 134 0.09 2.50 -7.41
N VAL A 135 -1.00 2.92 -6.76
CA VAL A 135 -1.03 3.32 -5.35
C VAL A 135 -0.67 2.13 -4.45
N GLU A 136 -1.25 0.95 -4.68
CA GLU A 136 -0.92 -0.27 -3.96
C GLU A 136 0.55 -0.67 -4.11
N SER A 137 1.08 -0.63 -5.34
CA SER A 137 2.47 -0.96 -5.61
C SER A 137 3.40 -0.01 -4.86
N ARG A 138 3.14 1.29 -4.89
CA ARG A 138 3.96 2.27 -4.17
C ARG A 138 3.83 2.11 -2.65
N MET A 139 2.63 1.85 -2.15
CA MET A 139 2.40 1.56 -0.73
C MET A 139 3.17 0.32 -0.28
N GLN A 140 3.25 -0.73 -1.10
CA GLN A 140 4.04 -1.94 -0.83
C GLN A 140 5.55 -1.66 -0.79
N GLU A 141 6.07 -0.82 -1.69
CA GLU A 141 7.48 -0.41 -1.68
C GLU A 141 7.86 0.28 -0.37
N LEU A 142 7.08 1.29 0.03
CA LEU A 142 7.31 2.05 1.26
C LEU A 142 7.21 1.15 2.50
N ASN A 143 6.16 0.32 2.59
CA ASN A 143 6.02 -0.64 3.68
C ASN A 143 7.15 -1.67 3.75
N SER A 144 7.64 -2.13 2.61
CA SER A 144 8.73 -3.12 2.58
C SER A 144 10.03 -2.51 3.08
N LEU A 145 10.33 -1.27 2.70
CA LEU A 145 11.47 -0.53 3.24
C LEU A 145 11.31 -0.29 4.75
N ALA A 146 10.14 0.20 5.18
CA ALA A 146 9.86 0.47 6.59
C ALA A 146 10.00 -0.79 7.47
N ARG A 147 9.49 -1.94 6.99
CA ARG A 147 9.65 -3.25 7.66
C ARG A 147 11.10 -3.68 7.80
N LYS A 148 11.93 -3.51 6.76
CA LYS A 148 13.37 -3.82 6.83
C LYS A 148 14.10 -2.99 7.90
N HIS A 149 13.69 -1.73 8.07
CA HIS A 149 14.26 -0.82 9.07
C HIS A 149 13.53 -0.83 10.42
N ARG A 150 12.46 -1.62 10.57
CA ARG A 150 11.62 -1.75 11.77
C ARG A 150 11.05 -0.42 12.26
N ILE A 151 10.57 0.38 11.32
CA ILE A 151 9.92 1.67 11.57
C ILE A 151 8.55 1.71 10.91
N ASP A 152 7.76 2.71 11.26
CA ASP A 152 6.56 3.06 10.51
C ASP A 152 6.93 3.76 9.19
N PRO A 153 6.24 3.50 8.06
CA PRO A 153 6.45 4.19 6.79
C PRO A 153 6.50 5.71 6.88
N ILE A 154 5.74 6.34 7.77
CA ILE A 154 5.75 7.80 7.99
C ILE A 154 7.13 8.33 8.41
N ASN A 155 7.96 7.47 9.02
CA ASN A 155 9.27 7.84 9.54
C ASN A 155 10.42 7.55 8.56
N LEU A 156 10.14 7.14 7.32
CA LEU A 156 11.17 6.77 6.34
C LEU A 156 12.15 7.90 6.06
N LEU A 157 11.68 9.14 5.86
CA LEU A 157 12.57 10.28 5.63
C LEU A 157 13.44 10.59 6.85
N THR A 158 12.82 10.65 8.02
CA THR A 158 13.54 10.85 9.28
C THR A 158 14.64 9.80 9.42
N LYS A 159 14.32 8.54 9.11
CA LYS A 159 15.32 7.47 9.18
C LYS A 159 16.44 7.62 8.16
N GLN A 160 16.12 8.03 6.94
CA GLN A 160 17.13 8.31 5.92
C GLN A 160 18.10 9.41 6.40
N GLN A 161 17.57 10.51 6.95
CA GLN A 161 18.37 11.62 7.48
C GLN A 161 19.25 11.20 8.65
N GLU A 162 18.74 10.37 9.57
CA GLU A 162 19.54 9.79 10.66
C GLU A 162 20.72 8.97 10.12
N LEU A 163 20.48 8.13 9.11
CA LEU A 163 21.52 7.29 8.51
C LEU A 163 22.56 8.12 7.75
N GLU A 164 22.14 9.15 7.02
CA GLU A 164 23.04 10.09 6.33
C GLU A 164 23.92 10.86 7.33
N HIS A 165 23.31 11.34 8.42
CA HIS A 165 24.04 12.01 9.50
C HIS A 165 25.03 11.06 10.19
N GLU A 166 24.61 9.84 10.55
CA GLU A 166 25.48 8.84 11.16
C GLU A 166 26.68 8.52 10.26
N LEU A 167 26.45 8.33 8.96
CA LEU A 167 27.52 8.07 8.00
C LEU A 167 28.51 9.25 7.91
N SER A 168 28.00 10.48 7.81
CA SER A 168 28.87 11.67 7.75
C SER A 168 29.75 11.84 9.00
N THR A 169 29.27 11.41 10.17
CA THR A 169 30.02 11.49 11.43
C THR A 169 31.16 10.46 11.48
N GLN A 170 30.99 9.32 10.81
CA GLN A 170 32.02 8.29 10.69
C GLN A 170 33.14 8.71 9.72
N ASP A 171 32.79 9.29 8.56
CA ASP A 171 33.77 9.79 7.58
C ASP A 171 34.71 10.83 8.24
N VAL A 172 34.18 11.73 9.08
CA VAL A 172 34.98 12.70 9.85
C VAL A 172 35.93 12.01 10.86
N SER A 173 35.54 10.85 11.40
CA SER A 173 36.37 10.12 12.36
C SER A 173 37.57 9.45 11.69
N GLU A 174 37.42 8.97 10.45
CA GLU A 174 38.48 8.36 9.63
C GLU A 174 39.56 9.40 9.26
N GLU A 175 39.15 10.61 8.85
CA GLU A 175 40.07 11.73 8.58
C GLU A 175 40.94 12.08 9.80
N VAL A 176 40.35 12.06 11.01
CA VAL A 176 41.07 12.34 12.26
C VAL A 176 42.10 11.24 12.60
N ILE A 177 41.83 9.99 12.26
CA ILE A 177 42.78 8.87 12.43
C ILE A 177 43.97 9.07 11.49
N GLU A 178 43.73 9.35 10.20
CA GLU A 178 44.78 9.62 9.22
C GLU A 178 45.68 10.79 9.65
N GLU A 179 45.10 11.88 10.15
CA GLU A 179 45.87 13.01 10.68
C GLU A 179 46.80 12.62 11.83
N LEU A 180 46.33 11.79 12.76
CA LEU A 180 47.11 11.34 13.90
C LEU A 180 48.26 10.42 13.47
N GLU A 181 48.04 9.57 12.47
CA GLU A 181 49.10 8.75 11.87
C GLU A 181 50.19 9.62 11.23
N GLN A 182 49.81 10.63 10.47
CA GLN A 182 50.76 11.56 9.86
C GLN A 182 51.57 12.30 10.92
N LYS A 183 50.93 12.78 12.00
CA LYS A 183 51.62 13.44 13.12
C LYS A 183 52.61 12.49 13.81
N ILE A 184 52.24 11.24 14.06
CA ILE A 184 53.13 10.24 14.66
C ILE A 184 54.31 9.93 13.72
N SER A 185 54.06 9.79 12.42
CA SER A 185 55.08 9.55 11.40
C SER A 185 56.09 10.71 11.32
N GLN A 186 55.60 11.96 11.28
CA GLN A 186 56.45 13.16 11.31
C GLN A 186 57.28 13.25 12.59
N MET A 187 56.73 12.88 13.74
CA MET A 187 57.49 12.84 14.99
C MET A 187 58.54 11.73 15.00
N LYS A 188 58.30 10.58 14.35
CA LYS A 188 59.31 9.51 14.21
C LYS A 188 60.45 9.86 13.26
N ILE A 189 60.19 10.68 12.24
CA ILE A 189 61.21 11.15 11.29
C ILE A 189 62.10 12.26 11.91
N ARG A 190 61.59 12.97 12.92
CA ARG A 190 62.24 14.12 13.57
C ARG A 190 63.15 13.73 14.75
N TRP A 191 63.22 12.44 15.08
CA TRP A 191 64.10 11.82 16.08
C TRP A 191 65.01 10.80 15.42
#